data_AF-A0A2E6SR26-F1
#
_entry.id   AF-A0A2E6SR26-F1
#
_cell.length_a   1.000
_cell.length_b   1.000
_cell.length_c   1.000
_cell.angle_alpha   90.00
_cell.angle_beta   90.00
_cell.angle_gamma   90.00
#
_symmetry.space_group_name_H-M   'P 1'
#
loop_
_entity.id
_entity.type
_entity.pdbx_description
1 polymer ?
#
loop_
_entity_poly.entity_id
_entity_poly.type
_entity_poly.pdbx_seq_one_letter_code
_entity_poly.pdbx_strand_id
1 'polypeptide(L)'
;MVLVVVSAGGLGGCLGGGGAGAPFGGAGSEFSAQAGLSHIAAAAPFAAGYTGEAVRVGIVDSGVDGSHSEFGNRVTAGGDWQGSGNGLSDPNGHGTHVASIVGAASDGVGMQGVSPEAEL
;
A
#
# COMPACT_ATOMS: atom_id res chain seq x y z
N MET A 1 -12.84 -3.74 15.64
CA MET A 1 -11.44 -3.98 15.26
C MET A 1 -11.51 -4.95 14.12
N VAL A 2 -11.11 -4.47 12.94
CA VAL A 2 -11.20 -5.18 11.67
C VAL A 2 -9.76 -5.43 11.25
N LEU A 3 -9.30 -6.67 11.22
CA LEU A 3 -7.97 -7.09 10.78
C LEU A 3 -7.98 -7.50 9.30
N VAL A 4 -7.21 -6.79 8.50
CA VAL A 4 -6.75 -7.28 7.20
C VAL A 4 -5.50 -8.14 7.46
N VAL A 5 -5.37 -9.33 6.85
CA VAL A 5 -4.36 -10.33 7.24
C VAL A 5 -3.07 -10.18 6.43
N VAL A 6 -1.94 -9.98 7.13
CA VAL A 6 -0.58 -10.08 6.55
C VAL A 6 -0.17 -11.53 6.38
N SER A 7 0.19 -11.94 5.17
CA SER A 7 1.16 -13.03 4.99
C SER A 7 2.24 -12.61 4.00
N ALA A 8 3.50 -12.70 4.43
CA ALA A 8 4.64 -12.49 3.54
C ALA A 8 4.74 -13.71 2.61
N GLY A 9 4.35 -13.55 1.34
CA GLY A 9 4.55 -14.55 0.32
C GLY A 9 6.01 -14.59 -0.11
N GLY A 10 6.80 -15.50 0.48
CA GLY A 10 8.00 -16.06 -0.13
C GLY A 10 9.26 -15.17 -0.18
N LEU A 11 10.26 -15.54 0.63
CA LEU A 11 11.65 -15.13 0.46
C LEU A 11 12.15 -15.57 -0.94
N GLY A 12 12.29 -14.62 -1.86
CA GLY A 12 12.74 -14.86 -3.23
C GLY A 12 13.90 -13.96 -3.65
N GLY A 13 15.10 -14.23 -3.12
CA GLY A 13 16.36 -13.93 -3.81
C GLY A 13 17.02 -12.58 -3.56
N CYS A 14 18.13 -12.60 -2.82
CA CYS A 14 19.20 -11.62 -2.95
C CYS A 14 19.83 -11.73 -4.36
N LEU A 15 19.32 -10.99 -5.34
CA LEU A 15 19.98 -10.83 -6.63
C LEU A 15 20.19 -9.35 -6.90
N GLY A 16 21.36 -8.86 -6.48
CA GLY A 16 21.92 -7.67 -7.11
C GLY A 16 22.25 -7.99 -8.57
N GLY A 17 21.86 -7.10 -9.48
CA GLY A 17 22.20 -7.22 -10.89
C GLY A 17 21.29 -6.36 -11.73
N GLY A 18 21.77 -5.18 -12.12
CA GLY A 18 21.00 -4.17 -12.82
C GLY A 18 20.55 -4.55 -14.22
N GLY A 19 19.63 -3.73 -14.73
CA GLY A 19 19.32 -3.69 -16.15
C GLY A 19 17.84 -3.42 -16.41
N ALA A 20 17.60 -2.36 -17.18
CA ALA A 20 16.35 -2.02 -17.87
C ALA A 20 15.24 -1.42 -17.01
N GLY A 21 15.23 -0.08 -16.98
CA GLY A 21 14.00 0.73 -17.01
C GLY A 21 12.95 0.36 -15.98
N ALA A 22 13.16 0.76 -14.73
CA ALA A 22 12.06 0.92 -13.82
C ALA A 22 11.01 1.87 -14.45
N PRO A 23 9.78 1.41 -14.74
CA PRO A 23 8.76 2.21 -15.42
C PRO A 23 8.09 3.23 -14.48
N PHE A 24 8.61 3.46 -13.28
CA PHE A 24 8.11 4.47 -12.37
C PHE A 24 8.56 5.87 -12.78
N GLY A 25 8.08 6.29 -13.97
CA GLY A 25 7.88 7.70 -14.32
C GLY A 25 6.76 8.38 -13.50
N GLY A 26 6.27 7.71 -12.45
CA GLY A 26 5.19 8.11 -11.56
C GLY A 26 5.62 8.55 -10.16
N ALA A 27 6.92 8.49 -9.80
CA ALA A 27 7.44 9.22 -8.64
C ALA A 27 7.36 10.78 -8.80
N GLY A 28 6.54 11.23 -9.76
CA GLY A 28 6.19 12.60 -10.06
C GLY A 28 5.35 13.23 -8.93
N SER A 29 4.39 14.07 -9.27
CA SER A 29 3.74 15.00 -8.35
C SER A 29 3.24 14.42 -7.01
N GLU A 30 2.88 13.15 -6.94
CA GLU A 30 2.36 12.48 -5.73
C GLU A 30 3.40 12.38 -4.62
N PHE A 31 4.57 11.81 -4.92
CA PHE A 31 5.66 11.70 -3.94
C PHE A 31 6.04 13.08 -3.38
N SER A 32 6.10 14.09 -4.26
CA SER A 32 6.44 15.46 -3.87
C SER A 32 5.30 16.16 -3.11
N ALA A 33 4.05 15.75 -3.32
CA ALA A 33 2.89 16.26 -2.58
C ALA A 33 2.81 15.70 -1.15
N GLN A 34 3.56 14.63 -0.85
CA GLN A 34 3.52 13.94 0.44
C GLN A 34 4.82 14.11 1.21
N ALA A 35 4.87 15.14 2.05
CA ALA A 35 6.04 15.43 2.91
C ALA A 35 6.45 14.24 3.81
N GLY A 36 5.52 13.34 4.16
CA GLY A 36 5.84 12.15 4.94
C GLY A 36 6.84 11.23 4.25
N LEU A 37 6.76 11.08 2.92
CA LEU A 37 7.63 10.18 2.16
C LEU A 37 9.08 10.69 2.11
N SER A 38 9.28 12.00 2.06
CA SER A 38 10.61 12.59 2.14
C SER A 38 11.20 12.48 3.55
N HIS A 39 10.38 12.66 4.60
CA HIS A 39 10.82 12.56 5.99
C HIS A 39 11.29 11.15 6.39
N ILE A 40 10.71 10.10 5.81
CA ILE A 40 11.12 8.71 6.07
C ILE A 40 12.19 8.22 5.08
N ALA A 41 12.75 9.11 4.26
CA ALA A 41 13.73 8.80 3.23
C ALA A 41 13.28 7.72 2.21
N ALA A 42 11.98 7.71 1.84
CA ALA A 42 11.41 6.70 0.93
C ALA A 42 11.98 6.78 -0.50
N ALA A 43 12.60 7.90 -0.90
CA ALA A 43 13.23 8.03 -2.21
C ALA A 43 14.37 7.01 -2.44
N ALA A 44 15.14 6.68 -1.40
CA ALA A 44 16.25 5.73 -1.52
C ALA A 44 15.80 4.29 -1.82
N PRO A 45 14.83 3.69 -1.09
CA PRO A 45 14.30 2.38 -1.43
C PRO A 45 13.58 2.37 -2.79
N PHE A 46 12.83 3.41 -3.16
CA PHE A 46 12.21 3.49 -4.49
C PHE A 46 13.25 3.53 -5.61
N ALA A 47 14.34 4.30 -5.47
CA ALA A 47 15.43 4.32 -6.43
C ALA A 47 16.16 2.96 -6.55
N ALA A 48 16.13 2.16 -5.49
CA ALA A 48 16.64 0.79 -5.48
C ALA A 48 15.61 -0.26 -5.95
N GLY A 49 14.39 0.15 -6.31
CA GLY A 49 13.33 -0.73 -6.80
C GLY A 49 12.47 -1.41 -5.74
N TYR A 50 12.53 -0.97 -4.48
CA TYR A 50 11.69 -1.51 -3.42
C TYR A 50 10.37 -0.75 -3.33
N THR A 51 9.27 -1.41 -3.70
CA THR A 51 7.91 -0.83 -3.77
C THR A 51 6.90 -1.51 -2.84
N GLY A 52 7.30 -2.61 -2.19
CA GLY A 52 6.40 -3.46 -1.40
C GLY A 52 5.68 -4.53 -2.23
N GLU A 53 6.07 -4.73 -3.49
CA GLU A 53 5.61 -5.88 -4.30
C GLU A 53 5.77 -7.20 -3.51
N ALA A 54 4.77 -8.08 -3.61
CA ALA A 54 4.67 -9.36 -2.91
C ALA A 54 4.62 -9.29 -1.37
N VAL A 55 4.53 -8.09 -0.79
CA VAL A 55 4.27 -7.89 0.63
C VAL A 55 2.76 -7.68 0.84
N ARG A 56 2.18 -8.43 1.79
CA ARG A 56 0.82 -8.17 2.29
C ARG A 56 0.89 -7.32 3.55
N VAL A 57 0.06 -6.30 3.68
CA VAL A 57 0.00 -5.44 4.87
C VAL A 57 -1.41 -5.39 5.45
N GLY A 58 -1.50 -5.73 6.72
CA GLY A 58 -2.74 -5.93 7.44
C GLY A 58 -3.05 -4.74 8.31
N ILE A 59 -4.15 -4.08 8.00
CA ILE A 59 -4.66 -2.92 8.74
C ILE A 59 -5.66 -3.41 9.78
N VAL A 60 -5.42 -3.08 11.05
CA VAL A 60 -6.33 -3.39 12.17
C VAL A 60 -7.03 -2.13 12.63
N ASP A 61 -8.21 -1.83 12.06
CA ASP A 61 -8.88 -0.54 12.28
C ASP A 61 -10.42 -0.65 12.21
N SER A 62 -11.11 0.39 11.72
CA SER A 62 -12.56 0.46 11.48
C SER A 62 -13.02 -0.29 10.24
N GLY A 63 -12.10 -0.66 9.35
CA GLY A 63 -12.38 -1.19 8.03
C GLY A 63 -11.41 -0.62 6.99
N VAL A 64 -11.38 -1.20 5.80
CA VAL A 64 -10.74 -0.57 4.63
C VAL A 64 -11.75 -0.63 3.49
N ASP A 65 -12.03 0.50 2.85
CA ASP A 65 -12.86 0.50 1.64
C ASP A 65 -12.11 -0.16 0.48
N GLY A 66 -12.40 -1.43 0.22
CA GLY A 66 -11.79 -2.18 -0.88
C GLY A 66 -12.19 -1.70 -2.27
N SER A 67 -13.19 -0.83 -2.40
CA SER A 67 -13.62 -0.24 -3.67
C SER A 67 -12.95 1.10 -3.98
N HIS A 68 -12.13 1.62 -3.07
CA HIS A 68 -11.43 2.89 -3.24
C HIS A 68 -10.41 2.80 -4.39
N SER A 69 -10.43 3.79 -5.30
CA SER A 69 -9.65 3.75 -6.54
C SER A 69 -8.15 3.60 -6.31
N GLU A 70 -7.63 4.19 -5.24
CA GLU A 70 -6.21 4.09 -4.83
C GLU A 70 -5.73 2.66 -4.58
N PHE A 71 -6.63 1.74 -4.20
CA PHE A 71 -6.24 0.35 -3.93
C PHE A 71 -6.48 -0.57 -5.12
N GLY A 72 -7.36 -0.19 -6.06
CA GLY A 72 -7.77 -1.06 -7.15
C GLY A 72 -8.26 -2.42 -6.63
N ASN A 73 -7.56 -3.50 -6.98
CA ASN A 73 -7.89 -4.86 -6.53
C ASN A 73 -6.93 -5.38 -5.43
N ARG A 74 -6.15 -4.49 -4.78
CA ARG A 74 -5.11 -4.90 -3.83
C ARG A 74 -5.63 -5.16 -2.42
N VAL A 75 -6.85 -4.70 -2.07
CA VAL A 75 -7.51 -5.12 -0.84
C VAL A 75 -8.16 -6.49 -1.05
N THR A 76 -7.46 -7.56 -0.67
CA THR A 76 -7.81 -8.93 -1.10
C THR A 76 -8.56 -9.75 -0.07
N ALA A 77 -8.42 -9.40 1.21
CA ALA A 77 -9.07 -10.11 2.30
C ALA A 77 -9.30 -9.21 3.51
N GLY A 78 -10.32 -9.52 4.30
CA GLY A 78 -10.61 -8.81 5.54
C GLY A 78 -11.53 -9.62 6.44
N GLY A 79 -11.71 -9.14 7.65
CA GLY A 79 -12.71 -9.67 8.57
C GLY A 79 -13.14 -8.62 9.58
N ASP A 80 -14.36 -8.73 10.09
CA ASP A 80 -14.83 -7.90 11.20
C ASP A 80 -14.92 -8.76 12.47
N TRP A 81 -14.20 -8.36 13.51
CA TRP A 81 -14.20 -9.04 14.82
C TRP A 81 -14.97 -8.27 15.89
N GLN A 82 -15.62 -7.15 15.54
CA GLN A 82 -16.60 -6.47 16.40
C GLN A 82 -18.05 -6.69 15.94
N GLY A 83 -18.26 -6.92 14.65
CA GLY A 83 -19.55 -7.26 14.07
C GLY A 83 -19.50 -8.54 13.23
N SER A 84 -20.24 -8.54 12.12
CA SER A 84 -20.33 -9.66 11.17
C SER A 84 -20.00 -9.24 9.74
N GLY A 85 -19.31 -8.10 9.57
CA GLY A 85 -18.86 -7.63 8.27
C GLY A 85 -17.68 -8.42 7.70
N ASN A 86 -17.32 -8.12 6.45
CA ASN A 86 -16.15 -8.69 5.78
C ASN A 86 -14.89 -7.82 5.94
N GLY A 87 -14.98 -6.67 6.63
CA GLY A 87 -13.86 -5.74 6.81
C GLY A 87 -13.43 -4.95 5.56
N LEU A 88 -14.09 -5.19 4.41
CA LEU A 88 -13.82 -4.53 3.13
C LEU A 88 -14.67 -3.27 2.90
N SER A 89 -15.28 -2.78 3.97
CA SER A 89 -16.03 -1.52 4.00
C SER A 89 -15.60 -0.78 5.26
N ASP A 90 -15.45 0.53 5.12
CA ASP A 90 -15.04 1.40 6.21
C ASP A 90 -16.07 2.52 6.44
N PRO A 91 -16.99 2.36 7.42
CA PRO A 91 -18.00 3.37 7.70
C PRO A 91 -17.44 4.61 8.44
N ASN A 92 -16.22 4.53 9.00
CA ASN A 92 -15.61 5.65 9.73
C ASN A 92 -14.64 6.45 8.85
N GLY A 93 -13.90 5.76 7.97
CA GLY A 93 -12.91 6.34 7.07
C GLY A 93 -11.48 6.32 7.63
N HIS A 94 -11.29 6.09 8.93
CA HIS A 94 -9.95 6.07 9.54
C HIS A 94 -9.09 4.93 9.01
N GLY A 95 -9.61 3.71 8.91
CA GLY A 95 -8.85 2.58 8.42
C GLY A 95 -8.49 2.68 6.93
N THR A 96 -9.37 3.27 6.11
CA THR A 96 -9.08 3.60 4.71
C THR A 96 -7.97 4.64 4.61
N HIS A 97 -8.01 5.68 5.45
CA HIS A 97 -6.94 6.68 5.50
C HIS A 97 -5.58 6.07 5.91
N VAL A 98 -5.58 5.19 6.92
CA VAL A 98 -4.37 4.44 7.32
C VAL A 98 -3.88 3.53 6.18
N ALA A 99 -4.79 2.81 5.52
CA ALA A 99 -4.48 1.96 4.38
C ALA A 99 -3.86 2.76 3.23
N SER A 100 -4.35 3.98 2.95
CA SER A 100 -3.79 4.84 1.89
C SER A 100 -2.36 5.30 2.19
N ILE A 101 -2.03 5.58 3.45
CA ILE A 101 -0.65 5.92 3.84
C ILE A 101 0.29 4.74 3.55
N VAL A 102 -0.17 3.52 3.80
CA VAL A 102 0.64 2.31 3.57
C VAL A 102 0.75 1.99 2.09
N GLY A 103 -0.37 1.93 1.37
CA GLY A 103 -0.43 1.28 0.06
C GLY A 103 -1.33 1.98 -0.95
N ALA A 104 -1.52 3.30 -0.90
CA ALA A 104 -2.09 4.01 -2.05
C ALA A 104 -1.18 3.85 -3.29
N ALA A 105 -1.79 3.80 -4.48
CA ALA A 105 -1.06 3.52 -5.71
C ALA A 105 -0.09 4.66 -6.06
N SER A 106 0.88 4.40 -6.94
CA SER A 106 1.63 5.46 -7.60
C SER A 106 1.22 5.49 -9.06
N ASP A 107 0.05 6.07 -9.33
CA ASP A 107 -0.60 6.07 -10.64
C ASP A 107 -0.77 7.48 -11.25
N GLY A 108 -0.33 8.51 -10.53
CA GLY A 108 -0.42 9.92 -10.95
C GLY A 108 -1.74 10.60 -10.56
N VAL A 109 -2.64 9.91 -9.84
CA VAL A 109 -3.88 10.45 -9.29
C VAL A 109 -3.87 10.34 -7.77
N GLY A 110 -4.25 11.42 -7.09
CA GLY A 110 -4.47 11.38 -5.65
C GLY A 110 -3.16 11.38 -4.86
N MET A 111 -2.78 10.22 -4.30
CA MET A 111 -1.69 10.13 -3.32
C MET A 111 -0.91 8.82 -3.43
N GLN A 112 0.37 8.82 -3.05
CA GLN A 112 1.21 7.63 -3.07
C GLN A 112 1.43 7.02 -1.66
N GLY A 113 1.32 5.71 -1.54
CA GLY A 113 1.66 5.00 -0.31
C GLY A 113 3.16 4.84 -0.10
N VAL A 114 3.56 4.45 1.12
CA VAL A 114 4.95 4.02 1.40
C VAL A 114 5.32 2.76 0.60
N SER A 115 4.34 1.90 0.35
CA SER A 115 4.47 0.64 -0.38
C SER A 115 3.36 0.53 -1.44
N PRO A 116 3.48 1.27 -2.56
CA PRO A 116 2.39 1.41 -3.53
C PRO A 116 2.00 0.12 -4.25
N GLU A 117 2.84 -0.91 -4.23
CA GLU A 117 2.59 -2.21 -4.86
C GLU A 117 2.28 -3.33 -3.85
N ALA A 118 2.13 -2.99 -2.57
CA ALA A 118 1.72 -3.97 -1.55
C ALA A 118 0.25 -4.40 -1.74
N GLU A 119 -0.02 -5.65 -1.42
CA GLU A 119 -1.38 -6.13 -1.15
C GLU A 119 -1.82 -5.70 0.25
N LEU A 120 -3.11 -5.39 0.38
CA LEU A 120 -3.76 -5.14 1.65
C LEU A 120 -4.64 -6.36 1.96
#